data_AF-A0A937AY05-F1
#
_entry.id   AF-A0A937AY05-F1
#
_cell.length_a   1.000
_cell.length_b   1.000
_cell.length_c   1.000
_cell.angle_alpha   90.00
_cell.angle_beta   90.00
_cell.angle_gamma   90.00
#
_symmetry.space_group_name_H-M   'P 1'
#
loop_
_entity.id
_entity.type
_entity.pdbx_description
1 polymer ?
#
loop_
_entity_poly.entity_id
_entity_poly.type
_entity_poly.pdbx_seq_one_letter_code
_entity_poly.pdbx_strand_id
1 'polypeptide(L)'
;MQENSTWTEQAEAVLQRTWSELQSCAAAILDDNISNFPVFILSRQPVALGENISDRFTEDDLDGYFITASTAEDLIKARIIEAEKAKMFVASYKSPRTHACVLAIGDDGGGFIYFPYR
;
A
#
# COMPACT_ATOMS: atom_id res chain seq x y z
N MET A 1 -1.48 -9.99 24.67
CA MET A 1 -2.47 -9.11 24.03
C MET A 1 -1.63 -8.01 23.40
N GLN A 2 -1.47 -8.00 22.08
CA GLN A 2 -0.73 -6.93 21.42
C GLN A 2 -1.65 -5.71 21.42
N GLU A 3 -1.27 -4.64 22.11
CA GLU A 3 -1.89 -3.33 21.95
C GLU A 3 -1.68 -2.94 20.48
N ASN A 4 -2.73 -2.99 19.68
CA ASN A 4 -2.67 -2.39 18.35
C ASN A 4 -2.49 -0.88 18.57
N SER A 5 -1.44 -0.32 18.00
CA SER A 5 -1.17 1.12 18.09
C SER A 5 -2.31 1.89 17.40
N THR A 6 -2.70 3.04 17.97
CA THR A 6 -3.82 3.87 17.49
C THR A 6 -3.69 4.24 16.01
N TRP A 7 -2.47 4.39 15.49
CA TRP A 7 -2.25 4.72 14.07
C TRP A 7 -2.57 3.56 13.13
N THR A 8 -2.42 2.30 13.59
CA THR A 8 -2.73 1.12 12.78
C THR A 8 -4.23 1.00 12.56
N GLU A 9 -5.03 1.27 13.58
CA GLU A 9 -6.50 1.31 13.48
C GLU A 9 -6.97 2.42 12.52
N GLN A 10 -6.33 3.60 12.57
CA GLN A 10 -6.62 4.70 11.65
C GLN A 10 -6.25 4.34 10.20
N ALA A 11 -5.07 3.76 9.98
CA ALA A 11 -4.65 3.29 8.67
C ALA A 11 -5.62 2.25 8.10
N GLU A 12 -6.04 1.27 8.91
CA GLU A 12 -7.05 0.29 8.50
C GLU A 12 -8.40 0.95 8.16
N ALA A 13 -8.83 1.95 8.92
CA ALA A 13 -10.07 2.67 8.63
C ALA A 13 -10.03 3.40 7.27
N VAL A 14 -8.89 3.99 6.90
CA VAL A 14 -8.69 4.58 5.57
C VAL A 14 -8.76 3.48 4.50
N LEU A 15 -8.10 2.34 4.71
CA LEU A 15 -8.15 1.22 3.76
C LEU A 15 -9.57 0.66 3.57
N GLN A 16 -10.38 0.62 4.63
CA GLN A 16 -11.80 0.22 4.54
C GLN A 16 -12.67 1.18 3.72
N ARG A 17 -12.29 2.45 3.59
CA ARG A 17 -13.04 3.42 2.77
C ARG A 17 -12.55 3.46 1.33
N THR A 18 -11.26 3.18 1.14
CA THR A 18 -10.54 3.37 -0.14
C THR A 18 -10.38 2.09 -0.96
N TRP A 19 -10.76 0.93 -0.42
CA TRP A 19 -10.45 -0.39 -0.98
C TRP A 19 -10.86 -0.57 -2.45
N SER A 20 -11.99 0.01 -2.89
CA SER A 20 -12.52 -0.20 -4.24
C SER A 20 -11.62 0.41 -5.31
N GLU A 21 -11.10 1.62 -5.06
CA GLU A 21 -10.14 2.27 -5.96
C GLU A 21 -8.77 1.59 -5.89
N LEU A 22 -8.35 1.14 -4.70
CA LEU A 22 -7.12 0.34 -4.58
C LEU A 22 -7.21 -0.96 -5.39
N GLN A 23 -8.36 -1.62 -5.39
CA GLN A 23 -8.59 -2.81 -6.22
C GLN A 23 -8.59 -2.48 -7.70
N SER A 24 -9.26 -1.39 -8.11
CA SER A 24 -9.29 -0.90 -9.48
C SER A 24 -7.88 -0.57 -10.00
N CYS A 25 -7.08 0.16 -9.23
CA CYS A 25 -5.70 0.47 -9.54
C CYS A 25 -4.82 -0.79 -9.61
N ALA A 26 -4.97 -1.73 -8.67
CA ALA A 26 -4.23 -2.99 -8.72
C ALA A 26 -4.58 -3.82 -9.97
N ALA A 27 -5.86 -3.86 -10.35
CA ALA A 27 -6.30 -4.52 -11.58
C ALA A 27 -5.68 -3.85 -12.82
N ALA A 28 -5.68 -2.52 -12.91
CA ALA A 28 -5.05 -1.79 -14.01
C ALA A 28 -3.54 -2.11 -14.12
N ILE A 29 -2.79 -2.08 -13.00
CA ILE A 29 -1.36 -2.40 -12.98
C ILE A 29 -1.08 -3.82 -13.50
N LEU A 30 -1.95 -4.78 -13.15
CA LEU A 30 -1.85 -6.17 -13.62
C LEU A 30 -2.20 -6.30 -15.10
N ASP A 31 -3.36 -5.77 -15.49
CA ASP A 31 -3.94 -5.97 -16.82
C ASP A 31 -3.13 -5.23 -17.89
N ASP A 32 -2.51 -4.09 -17.54
CA ASP A 32 -1.58 -3.34 -18.40
C ASP A 32 -0.15 -3.94 -18.39
N ASN A 33 0.08 -5.04 -17.67
CA ASN A 33 1.39 -5.71 -17.54
C ASN A 33 2.50 -4.81 -16.99
N ILE A 34 2.16 -3.86 -16.12
CA ILE A 34 3.12 -2.95 -15.48
C ILE A 34 3.91 -3.70 -14.40
N SER A 35 3.22 -4.42 -13.52
CA SER A 35 3.84 -5.28 -12.50
C SER A 35 2.86 -6.32 -11.99
N ASN A 36 3.39 -7.44 -11.50
CA ASN A 36 2.61 -8.46 -10.77
C ASN A 36 2.51 -8.15 -9.27
N PHE A 37 3.19 -7.11 -8.79
CA PHE A 37 3.36 -6.79 -7.38
C PHE A 37 3.04 -5.32 -7.06
N PRO A 38 1.77 -4.87 -7.27
CA PRO A 38 1.35 -3.50 -6.96
C PRO A 38 1.39 -3.23 -5.45
N VAL A 39 2.17 -2.25 -5.02
CA VAL A 39 2.26 -1.83 -3.61
C VAL A 39 1.69 -0.43 -3.45
N PHE A 40 0.78 -0.25 -2.51
CA PHE A 40 0.26 1.06 -2.13
C PHE A 40 1.02 1.60 -0.92
N ILE A 41 1.41 2.86 -0.96
CA ILE A 41 2.07 3.52 0.17
C ILE A 41 1.04 4.44 0.82
N LEU A 42 0.78 4.22 2.11
CA LEU A 42 -0.13 5.03 2.92
C LEU A 42 0.70 5.81 3.95
N SER A 43 0.67 7.14 3.86
CA SER A 43 1.52 8.01 4.68
C SER A 43 0.84 9.33 5.04
N ARG A 44 1.23 9.95 6.16
CA ARG A 44 0.76 11.29 6.57
C ARG A 44 1.40 12.44 5.78
N GLN A 45 2.43 12.14 5.00
CA GLN A 45 3.14 13.10 4.16
C GLN A 45 3.28 12.56 2.73
N PRO A 46 3.30 13.42 1.70
CA PRO A 46 3.57 12.99 0.33
C PRO A 46 4.93 12.30 0.21
N VAL A 47 4.98 11.20 -0.53
CA VAL A 47 6.21 10.48 -0.85
C VAL A 47 6.58 10.68 -2.32
N ALA A 48 7.88 10.70 -2.63
CA ALA A 48 8.38 10.89 -3.99
C ALA A 48 8.55 9.57 -4.78
N LEU A 49 7.97 8.46 -4.30
CA LEU A 49 8.12 7.13 -4.89
C LEU A 49 6.78 6.63 -5.42
N GLY A 50 6.70 6.39 -6.72
CA GLY A 50 5.47 5.94 -7.39
C GLY A 50 4.61 7.09 -7.89
N GLU A 51 3.34 6.81 -8.12
CA GLU A 51 2.33 7.75 -8.61
C GLU A 51 1.34 8.08 -7.50
N ASN A 52 1.22 9.36 -7.14
CA ASN A 52 0.22 9.77 -6.16
C ASN A 52 -1.17 9.59 -6.77
N ILE A 53 -2.04 8.85 -6.08
CA ILE A 53 -3.41 8.58 -6.51
C ILE A 53 -4.45 9.15 -5.53
N SER A 54 -4.04 10.11 -4.70
CA SER A 54 -4.89 10.68 -3.64
C SER A 54 -6.06 11.48 -4.23
N ASP A 55 -5.94 11.95 -5.47
CA ASP A 55 -6.98 12.64 -6.23
C ASP A 55 -8.16 11.73 -6.64
N ARG A 56 -8.01 10.41 -6.51
CA ARG A 56 -9.07 9.42 -6.73
C ARG A 56 -10.02 9.28 -5.55
N PHE A 57 -9.73 9.92 -4.42
CA PHE A 57 -10.45 9.78 -3.17
C PHE A 57 -10.98 11.12 -2.68
N THR A 58 -12.00 11.09 -1.83
CA THR A 58 -12.43 12.30 -1.12
C THR A 58 -11.50 12.58 0.06
N GLU A 59 -11.45 13.83 0.55
CA GLU A 59 -10.69 14.17 1.75
C GLU A 59 -11.15 13.37 2.98
N ASP A 60 -12.45 13.07 3.09
CA ASP A 60 -13.04 12.28 4.17
C ASP A 60 -12.64 10.79 4.10
N ASP A 61 -12.42 10.24 2.91
CA ASP A 61 -11.91 8.88 2.74
C ASP A 61 -10.48 8.77 3.25
N LEU A 62 -9.67 9.80 2.98
CA LEU A 62 -8.24 9.81 3.25
C LEU A 62 -7.89 10.17 4.69
N ASP A 63 -8.72 10.94 5.41
CA ASP A 63 -8.47 11.34 6.81
C ASP A 63 -7.07 11.92 7.03
N GLY A 64 -6.62 12.76 6.09
CA GLY A 64 -5.30 13.39 6.10
C GLY A 64 -4.12 12.47 5.74
N TYR A 65 -4.38 11.31 5.13
CA TYR A 65 -3.35 10.48 4.52
C TYR A 65 -3.21 10.75 3.02
N PHE A 66 -2.05 10.38 2.50
CA PHE A 66 -1.77 10.29 1.08
C PHE A 66 -1.68 8.81 0.70
N ILE A 67 -2.20 8.47 -0.47
CA ILE A 67 -2.07 7.15 -1.08
C ILE A 67 -1.27 7.30 -2.37
N THR A 68 -0.22 6.49 -2.49
CA THR A 68 0.64 6.43 -3.67
C THR A 68 0.68 5.00 -4.19
N ALA A 69 0.49 4.82 -5.50
CA ALA A 69 0.62 3.53 -6.17
C ALA A 69 2.07 3.32 -6.64
N SER A 70 2.64 2.17 -6.32
CA SER A 70 3.99 1.78 -6.72
C SER A 70 4.06 0.27 -6.93
N THR A 71 5.27 -0.27 -7.05
CA THR A 71 5.53 -1.68 -7.31
C THR A 71 6.61 -2.21 -6.38
N ALA A 72 6.58 -3.51 -6.08
CA ALA A 72 7.65 -4.12 -5.28
C ALA A 72 9.03 -3.89 -5.92
N GLU A 73 9.11 -3.92 -7.26
CA GLU A 73 10.32 -3.60 -8.01
C GLU A 73 10.85 -2.20 -7.69
N ASP A 74 9.98 -1.19 -7.63
CA ASP A 74 10.39 0.18 -7.34
C ASP A 74 10.78 0.36 -5.87
N LEU A 75 10.10 -0.30 -4.94
CA LEU A 75 10.49 -0.31 -3.52
C LEU A 75 11.87 -0.99 -3.31
N ILE A 76 12.18 -2.04 -4.08
CA ILE A 76 13.50 -2.69 -4.06
C ILE A 76 14.57 -1.75 -4.64
N LYS A 77 14.31 -1.12 -5.79
CA LYS A 77 15.23 -0.13 -6.39
C LYS A 77 15.51 1.04 -5.44
N ALA A 78 14.48 1.51 -4.74
CA ALA A 78 14.57 2.57 -3.74
C ALA A 78 15.21 2.11 -2.41
N ARG A 79 15.57 0.82 -2.28
CA ARG A 79 16.12 0.21 -1.06
C ARG A 79 15.20 0.28 0.17
N ILE A 80 13.90 0.43 -0.04
CA ILE A 80 12.88 0.27 1.02
C ILE A 80 12.73 -1.22 1.36
N ILE A 81 12.72 -2.07 0.33
CA ILE A 81 12.88 -3.51 0.49
C ILE A 81 14.34 -3.84 0.20
N GLU A 82 15.06 -4.32 1.22
CA GLU A 82 16.43 -4.79 1.05
C GLU A 82 16.47 -5.93 0.00
N ALA A 83 17.45 -5.89 -0.91
CA ALA A 83 17.56 -6.85 -2.01
C ALA A 83 17.63 -8.32 -1.52
N GLU A 84 18.21 -8.54 -0.33
CA GLU A 84 18.30 -9.85 0.32
C GLU A 84 16.94 -10.36 0.80
N LYS A 85 16.03 -9.45 1.16
CA LYS A 85 14.66 -9.76 1.60
C LYS A 85 13.66 -9.81 0.43
N ALA A 86 14.02 -9.31 -0.74
CA ALA A 86 13.15 -9.25 -1.92
C ALA A 86 12.55 -10.62 -2.30
N LYS A 87 13.35 -11.69 -2.30
CA LYS A 87 12.86 -13.05 -2.61
C LYS A 87 11.80 -13.52 -1.62
N MET A 88 12.00 -13.26 -0.32
CA MET A 88 11.03 -13.64 0.72
C MET A 88 9.78 -12.77 0.67
N PHE A 89 9.93 -11.48 0.33
CA PHE A 89 8.81 -10.58 0.13
C PHE A 89 7.90 -11.07 -0.99
N VAL A 90 8.47 -11.37 -2.16
CA VAL A 90 7.72 -11.89 -3.32
C VAL A 90 7.09 -13.24 -3.01
N ALA A 91 7.79 -14.14 -2.29
CA ALA A 91 7.26 -15.45 -1.93
C ALA A 91 6.07 -15.38 -0.94
N SER A 92 6.00 -14.34 -0.11
CA SER A 92 4.88 -14.13 0.82
C SER A 92 3.78 -13.23 0.27
N TYR A 93 3.91 -12.79 -1.00
CA TYR A 93 2.99 -11.87 -1.63
C TYR A 93 1.61 -12.48 -1.89
N LYS A 94 0.56 -11.85 -1.38
CA LYS A 94 -0.83 -12.29 -1.60
C LYS A 94 -1.36 -11.83 -2.96
N SER A 95 -2.33 -12.55 -3.50
CA SER A 95 -2.89 -12.23 -4.82
C SER A 95 -3.43 -10.78 -4.87
N PRO A 96 -2.90 -9.92 -5.75
CA PRO A 96 -3.32 -8.51 -5.85
C PRO A 96 -4.73 -8.32 -6.40
N ARG A 97 -5.40 -9.38 -6.86
CA ARG A 97 -6.84 -9.33 -7.20
C ARG A 97 -7.74 -9.43 -5.99
N THR A 98 -7.22 -9.91 -4.86
CA THR A 98 -7.99 -10.17 -3.62
C THR A 98 -7.49 -9.38 -2.42
N HIS A 99 -6.24 -8.93 -2.44
CA HIS A 99 -5.62 -8.18 -1.35
C HIS A 99 -4.80 -7.02 -1.90
N ALA A 100 -4.92 -5.85 -1.29
CA ALA A 100 -3.95 -4.77 -1.43
C ALA A 100 -2.70 -5.09 -0.60
N CYS A 101 -1.52 -4.97 -1.20
CA CYS A 101 -0.27 -4.86 -0.45
C CYS A 101 -0.04 -3.38 -0.11
N VAL A 102 0.00 -3.04 1.17
CA VAL A 102 0.10 -1.66 1.64
C VAL A 102 1.34 -1.49 2.50
N LEU A 103 2.26 -0.60 2.14
CA LEU A 103 3.26 -0.07 3.03
C LEU A 103 2.66 1.09 3.82
N ALA A 104 2.22 0.83 5.04
CA ALA A 104 1.72 1.86 5.95
C ALA A 104 2.87 2.48 6.74
N ILE A 105 2.95 3.80 6.76
CA ILE A 105 4.00 4.57 7.45
C ILE A 105 3.35 5.40 8.56
N GLY A 106 3.68 5.08 9.81
CA GLY A 106 3.32 5.81 11.02
C GLY A 106 4.53 6.48 11.68
N ASP A 107 4.30 7.08 12.84
CA ASP A 107 5.32 7.87 13.56
C ASP A 107 6.43 6.98 14.17
N ASP A 108 6.07 5.76 14.55
CA ASP A 108 6.90 4.74 15.18
C ASP A 108 7.52 3.75 14.17
N GLY A 109 7.29 3.97 12.87
CA GLY A 109 7.89 3.21 11.78
C GLY A 109 6.90 2.85 10.68
N GLY A 110 7.31 1.95 9.79
CA GLY A 110 6.47 1.47 8.70
C GLY A 110 6.40 -0.05 8.64
N GLY A 111 5.31 -0.56 8.08
CA GLY A 111 5.09 -2.00 7.94
C GLY A 111 4.23 -2.34 6.73
N PHE A 112 4.39 -3.57 6.24
CA PHE A 112 3.57 -4.10 5.16
C PHE A 112 2.31 -4.76 5.73
N ILE A 113 1.16 -4.34 5.20
CA ILE A 113 -0.17 -4.86 5.52
C ILE A 113 -0.72 -5.50 4.24
N TYR A 114 -1.26 -6.71 4.36
CA TYR A 114 -2.06 -7.31 3.28
C TYR A 114 -3.53 -7.19 3.59
N PHE A 115 -4.14 -6.13 3.06
CA PHE A 115 -5.53 -5.78 3.31
C PHE A 115 -6.45 -6.50 2.31
N PRO A 116 -7.39 -7.36 2.76
CA PRO A 116 -8.34 -8.00 1.85
C PRO A 116 -9.37 -6.99 1.35
N TYR A 117 -9.65 -7.00 0.04
CA TYR A 117 -10.78 -6.25 -0.51
C TYR A 117 -12.10 -6.82 0.03
N ARG A 118 -13.10 -5.98 0.32
CA ARG A 118 -14.35 -6.37 1.01
C ARG A 118 -15.58 -5.77 0.37
#